data_AF-A0A656HI52-F1
#
_entry.id   AF-A0A656HI52-F1
#
_cell.length_a   1.000
_cell.length_b   1.000
_cell.length_c   1.000
_cell.angle_alpha   90.00
_cell.angle_beta   90.00
_cell.angle_gamma   90.00
#
_symmetry.space_group_name_H-M   'P 1'
#
loop_
_entity.id
_entity.type
_entity.pdbx_description
1 polymer ?
#
loop_
_entity_poly.entity_id
_entity_poly.type
_entity_poly.pdbx_seq_one_letter_code
_entity_poly.pdbx_strand_id
1 'polypeptide(L)'
;MPRWTPESRKQQSQLIKQTQPWLESTGAKTVEGKAKSSKNATKHGARSRKNAWFFRELEKEKRKLKEIETMLRGKIGEEGYDALSQIGLEPRDIMTIKLNKLLDTEVPISTHAENSIARFLEKK
;
A
#
# COMPACT_ATOMS: atom_id res chain seq x y z
N MET A 1 -21.82 -7.81 29.75
CA MET A 1 -21.55 -8.75 28.62
C MET A 1 -21.49 -10.16 29.18
N PRO A 2 -22.07 -11.17 28.52
CA PRO A 2 -21.95 -12.55 28.98
C PRO A 2 -20.47 -12.96 29.05
N ARG A 3 -20.06 -13.57 30.17
CA ARG A 3 -18.70 -14.08 30.34
C ARG A 3 -18.56 -15.38 29.55
N TRP A 4 -17.74 -15.37 28.51
CA TRP A 4 -17.44 -16.55 27.69
C TRP A 4 -16.47 -17.51 28.40
N THR A 5 -16.96 -18.24 29.40
CA THR A 5 -16.19 -19.32 30.03
C THR A 5 -16.08 -20.55 29.10
N PRO A 6 -15.15 -21.48 29.35
CA PRO A 6 -15.07 -22.74 28.61
C PRO A 6 -16.37 -23.54 28.63
N GLU A 7 -17.07 -23.61 29.77
CA GLU A 7 -18.36 -24.32 29.85
C GLU A 7 -19.43 -23.66 28.97
N SER A 8 -19.55 -22.33 29.01
CA SER A 8 -20.52 -21.60 28.17
C SER A 8 -20.24 -21.78 26.67
N ARG A 9 -18.96 -21.79 26.25
CA ARG A 9 -18.58 -22.11 24.86
C ARG A 9 -18.99 -23.53 24.47
N LYS A 10 -18.81 -24.50 25.38
CA LYS A 10 -19.20 -25.90 25.14
C LYS A 10 -20.71 -26.07 25.02
N GLN A 11 -21.48 -25.45 25.93
CA GLN A 11 -22.94 -25.44 25.87
C GLN A 11 -23.44 -24.78 24.57
N GLN A 12 -22.88 -23.63 24.19
CA GLN A 12 -23.25 -22.97 22.94
C GLN A 12 -22.89 -23.82 21.71
N SER A 13 -21.75 -24.52 21.73
CA SER A 13 -21.37 -25.43 20.65
C SER A 13 -22.37 -26.58 20.50
N GLN A 14 -22.82 -27.17 21.60
CA GLN A 14 -23.86 -28.21 21.57
C GLN A 14 -25.19 -27.65 21.03
N LEU A 15 -25.60 -26.47 21.48
CA LEU A 15 -26.81 -25.81 21.00
C LEU A 15 -26.76 -25.55 19.49
N ILE A 16 -25.66 -25.00 18.98
CA ILE A 16 -25.46 -24.74 17.55
C ILE A 16 -25.48 -26.05 16.73
N LYS A 17 -24.92 -27.14 17.25
CA LYS A 17 -24.96 -28.47 16.61
C LYS A 17 -26.36 -29.08 16.59
N GLN A 18 -27.18 -28.82 17.61
CA GLN A 18 -28.56 -29.28 17.69
C GLN A 18 -29.48 -28.46 16.78
N THR A 19 -29.39 -27.13 16.83
CA THR A 19 -30.28 -26.24 16.06
C THR A 19 -29.89 -26.12 14.59
N GLN A 20 -28.62 -26.40 14.24
CA GLN A 20 -28.12 -26.38 12.86
C GLN A 20 -28.61 -25.18 12.03
N PRO A 21 -28.45 -23.94 12.52
CA PRO A 21 -29.10 -22.77 11.93
C PRO A 21 -28.68 -22.50 10.47
N TRP A 22 -27.55 -23.07 10.02
CA TRP A 22 -27.14 -23.02 8.62
C TRP A 22 -28.10 -23.73 7.66
N LEU A 23 -28.90 -24.69 8.12
CA LEU A 23 -29.91 -25.38 7.30
C LEU A 23 -31.04 -24.44 6.88
N GLU A 24 -31.38 -23.46 7.72
CA GLU A 24 -32.39 -22.43 7.43
C GLU A 24 -31.81 -21.21 6.70
N SER A 25 -30.53 -21.26 6.30
CA SER A 25 -29.90 -20.14 5.62
C SER A 25 -30.62 -19.81 4.31
N THR A 26 -31.06 -18.55 4.19
CA THR A 26 -31.69 -17.97 2.99
C THR A 26 -30.65 -17.51 1.96
N GLY A 27 -29.41 -17.96 2.09
CA GLY A 27 -28.33 -17.65 1.15
C GLY A 27 -28.62 -18.10 -0.28
N ALA A 28 -27.85 -17.58 -1.23
CA ALA A 28 -28.06 -17.86 -2.64
C ALA A 28 -27.88 -19.34 -3.02
N LYS A 29 -28.98 -19.99 -3.43
CA LYS A 29 -29.00 -21.42 -3.85
C LYS A 29 -28.72 -21.63 -5.34
N THR A 30 -29.00 -20.62 -6.17
CA THR A 30 -28.81 -20.68 -7.64
C THR A 30 -27.44 -20.18 -8.06
N VAL A 31 -26.98 -20.60 -9.24
CA VAL A 31 -25.72 -20.12 -9.86
C VAL A 31 -25.75 -18.59 -10.01
N GLU A 32 -26.85 -18.02 -10.50
CA GLU A 32 -27.03 -16.58 -10.64
C GLU A 32 -26.98 -15.85 -9.30
N GLY A 33 -27.63 -16.40 -8.27
CA GLY A 33 -27.61 -15.83 -6.93
C GLY A 33 -26.20 -15.83 -6.34
N LYS A 34 -25.45 -16.92 -6.51
CA LYS A 34 -24.05 -17.03 -6.08
C LYS A 34 -23.18 -16.02 -6.82
N ALA A 35 -23.36 -15.88 -8.12
CA ALA A 35 -22.66 -14.87 -8.92
C ALA A 35 -22.95 -13.45 -8.42
N LYS A 36 -24.21 -13.12 -8.08
CA LYS A 36 -24.57 -11.82 -7.49
C LYS A 36 -23.92 -11.62 -6.11
N SER A 37 -23.99 -12.62 -5.23
CA SER A 37 -23.40 -12.54 -3.88
C SER A 37 -21.88 -12.37 -3.91
N SER A 38 -21.19 -13.02 -4.85
CA SER A 38 -19.73 -12.91 -5.01
C SER A 38 -19.25 -11.47 -5.26
N LYS A 39 -20.09 -10.63 -5.86
CA LYS A 39 -19.77 -9.22 -6.13
C LYS A 39 -19.66 -8.38 -4.86
N ASN A 40 -20.17 -8.84 -3.71
CA ASN A 40 -20.00 -8.12 -2.45
C ASN A 40 -18.52 -7.90 -2.07
N ALA A 41 -17.63 -8.79 -2.50
CA ALA A 41 -16.18 -8.64 -2.33
C ALA A 41 -15.61 -7.38 -3.02
N THR A 42 -16.30 -6.85 -4.04
CA THR A 42 -15.89 -5.65 -4.80
C THR A 42 -16.56 -4.37 -4.32
N LYS A 43 -17.41 -4.43 -3.29
CA LYS A 43 -18.07 -3.23 -2.75
C LYS A 43 -17.20 -2.48 -1.76
N HIS A 44 -16.36 -3.20 -1.00
CA HIS A 44 -15.60 -2.64 0.11
C HIS A 44 -14.13 -3.09 0.08
N GLY A 45 -13.31 -2.48 0.94
CA GLY A 45 -11.90 -2.82 1.06
C GLY A 45 -11.06 -2.49 -0.18
N ALA A 46 -9.87 -3.08 -0.26
CA ALA A 46 -8.88 -2.83 -1.33
C ALA A 46 -9.36 -3.26 -2.74
N ARG A 47 -10.40 -4.10 -2.81
CA ARG A 47 -10.99 -4.62 -4.05
C ARG A 47 -12.13 -3.75 -4.57
N SER A 48 -12.47 -2.67 -3.87
CA SER A 48 -13.47 -1.72 -4.34
C SER A 48 -13.04 -1.05 -5.65
N ARG A 49 -14.00 -0.64 -6.48
CA ARG A 49 -13.71 0.07 -7.74
C ARG A 49 -12.82 1.29 -7.54
N LYS A 50 -13.08 2.09 -6.49
CA LYS A 50 -12.27 3.27 -6.15
C LYS A 50 -10.82 2.88 -5.86
N ASN A 51 -10.61 1.85 -5.05
CA ASN A 51 -9.27 1.39 -4.69
C ASN A 51 -8.57 0.71 -5.87
N ALA A 52 -9.27 -0.07 -6.68
CA ALA A 52 -8.73 -0.65 -7.91
C ALA A 52 -8.24 0.44 -8.89
N TRP A 53 -9.00 1.53 -9.04
CA TRP A 53 -8.57 2.69 -9.81
C TRP A 53 -7.34 3.36 -9.20
N PHE A 54 -7.36 3.63 -7.90
CA PHE A 54 -6.25 4.25 -7.18
C PHE A 54 -4.95 3.44 -7.32
N PHE A 55 -5.01 2.12 -7.09
CA PHE A 55 -3.84 1.25 -7.25
C PHE A 55 -3.33 1.20 -8.70
N ARG A 56 -4.23 1.26 -9.69
CA ARG A 56 -3.84 1.32 -11.10
C ARG A 56 -3.07 2.61 -11.41
N GLU A 57 -3.53 3.75 -10.91
CA GLU A 57 -2.82 5.02 -11.11
C GLU A 57 -1.49 5.03 -10.37
N LEU A 58 -1.44 4.53 -9.12
CA LEU A 58 -0.18 4.37 -8.40
C LEU A 58 0.84 3.51 -9.16
N GLU A 59 0.40 2.43 -9.80
CA GLU A 59 1.28 1.55 -10.54
C GLU A 59 1.88 2.23 -11.79
N LYS A 60 1.11 3.11 -12.45
CA LYS A 60 1.63 3.94 -13.54
C LYS A 60 2.70 4.90 -13.04
N GLU A 61 2.45 5.58 -11.92
CA GLU A 61 3.41 6.52 -11.34
C GLU A 61 4.69 5.80 -10.87
N LYS A 62 4.57 4.62 -10.25
CA LYS A 62 5.73 3.78 -9.92
C LYS A 62 6.56 3.40 -11.15
N ARG A 63 5.91 3.08 -12.27
CA ARG A 63 6.60 2.74 -13.51
C ARG A 63 7.40 3.93 -14.05
N LYS A 64 6.80 5.13 -14.07
CA LYS A 64 7.51 6.36 -14.47
C LYS A 64 8.72 6.63 -13.57
N LEU A 65 8.56 6.48 -12.25
CA LEU A 65 9.67 6.63 -11.30
C LEU A 65 10.80 5.65 -11.60
N LYS A 66 10.48 4.38 -11.90
CA LYS A 66 11.48 3.36 -12.27
C LYS A 66 12.19 3.67 -13.60
N GLU A 67 11.48 4.22 -14.58
CA GLU A 67 12.07 4.67 -15.84
C GLU A 67 13.05 5.83 -15.62
N ILE A 68 12.67 6.81 -14.79
CA ILE A 68 13.55 7.92 -14.40
C ILE A 68 14.77 7.39 -13.64
N GLU A 69 14.57 6.48 -12.69
CA GLU A 69 15.64 5.84 -11.94
C GLU A 69 16.65 5.16 -12.88
N THR A 70 16.16 4.39 -13.83
CA THR A 70 16.99 3.69 -14.83
C THR A 70 17.75 4.68 -15.70
N MET A 71 17.10 5.77 -16.14
CA MET A 71 17.74 6.84 -16.92
C MET A 71 18.82 7.56 -16.12
N LEU A 72 18.60 7.79 -14.82
CA LEU A 72 19.59 8.37 -13.94
C LEU A 72 20.79 7.43 -13.79
N ARG A 73 20.58 6.15 -13.45
CA ARG A 73 21.66 5.14 -13.37
C ARG A 73 22.54 5.14 -14.64
N GLY A 74 21.93 5.24 -15.82
CA GLY A 74 22.67 5.33 -17.08
C GLY A 74 23.46 6.63 -17.29
N LYS A 75 23.01 7.77 -16.74
CA LYS A 75 23.66 9.08 -16.89
C LYS A 75 24.74 9.39 -15.85
N ILE A 76 24.54 8.97 -14.61
CA ILE A 76 25.50 9.18 -13.52
C ILE A 76 26.42 7.96 -13.28
N GLY A 77 26.17 6.84 -13.97
CA GLY A 77 26.83 5.55 -13.73
C GLY A 77 26.33 4.88 -12.45
N GLU A 78 26.50 3.56 -12.33
CA GLU A 78 26.14 2.80 -11.11
C GLU A 78 26.90 3.35 -9.89
N GLU A 79 28.17 3.73 -10.05
CA GLU A 79 29.00 4.28 -8.96
C GLU A 79 28.47 5.62 -8.42
N GLY A 80 27.97 6.50 -9.30
CA GLY A 80 27.37 7.76 -8.90
C GLY A 80 26.02 7.57 -8.22
N TYR A 81 25.25 6.58 -8.67
CA TYR A 81 23.95 6.24 -8.07
C TYR A 81 24.13 5.62 -6.68
N ASP A 82 25.05 4.67 -6.55
CA ASP A 82 25.36 4.00 -5.28
C ASP A 82 25.97 4.97 -4.28
N ALA A 83 26.81 5.93 -4.72
CA ALA A 83 27.34 6.98 -3.85
C ALA A 83 26.21 7.86 -3.25
N LEU A 84 25.15 8.14 -4.00
CA LEU A 84 24.00 8.89 -3.50
C LEU A 84 23.20 8.08 -2.48
N SER A 85 22.99 6.78 -2.75
CA SER A 85 22.33 5.88 -1.81
C SER A 85 23.14 5.70 -0.51
N GLN A 86 24.47 5.67 -0.58
CA GLN A 86 25.36 5.61 0.60
C GLN A 86 25.29 6.87 1.48
N ILE A 87 24.96 8.02 0.90
CA ILE A 87 24.75 9.27 1.65
C ILE A 87 23.31 9.33 2.20
N GLY A 88 22.44 8.36 1.89
CA GLY A 88 21.04 8.34 2.31
C GLY A 88 20.16 9.29 1.51
N LEU A 89 20.54 9.55 0.24
CA LEU A 89 19.76 10.31 -0.71
C LEU A 89 19.23 9.36 -1.78
N GLU A 90 17.90 9.26 -1.89
CA GLU A 90 17.29 8.56 -3.01
C GLU A 90 17.25 9.47 -4.24
N PRO A 91 17.32 8.94 -5.47
CA PRO A 91 17.31 9.77 -6.68
C PRO A 91 16.02 10.59 -6.84
N ARG A 92 14.94 10.12 -6.23
CA ARG A 92 13.68 10.88 -6.14
C ARG A 92 13.87 12.18 -5.36
N ASP A 93 14.63 12.18 -4.27
CA ASP A 93 14.90 13.38 -3.48
C ASP A 93 15.72 14.37 -4.30
N ILE A 94 16.68 13.90 -5.10
CA ILE A 94 17.48 14.74 -6.02
C ILE A 94 16.60 15.37 -7.10
N MET A 95 15.64 14.61 -7.63
CA MET A 95 14.69 15.13 -8.62
C MET A 95 13.83 16.23 -8.03
N THR A 96 13.32 16.04 -6.80
CA THR A 96 12.56 17.07 -6.07
C THR A 96 13.41 18.31 -5.80
N ILE A 97 14.66 18.16 -5.36
CA ILE A 97 15.59 19.28 -5.15
C ILE A 97 15.86 20.05 -6.45
N LYS A 98 16.08 19.35 -7.57
CA LYS A 98 16.29 19.97 -8.89
C LYS A 98 15.03 20.67 -9.40
N LEU A 99 13.85 20.07 -9.22
CA LEU A 99 12.57 20.67 -9.61
C LEU A 99 12.27 21.92 -8.79
N ASN A 100 12.47 21.86 -7.48
CA ASN A 100 12.36 23.03 -6.59
C ASN A 100 13.24 24.18 -7.07
N LYS A 101 14.50 23.89 -7.43
CA LYS A 101 15.45 24.89 -7.94
C LYS A 101 15.10 25.43 -9.33
N LEU A 102 14.54 24.59 -10.21
CA LEU A 102 14.18 24.97 -11.59
C LEU A 102 12.87 25.75 -11.66
N LEU A 103 11.91 25.40 -10.80
CA LEU A 103 10.55 25.96 -10.79
C LEU A 103 10.36 27.03 -9.72
N ASP A 104 11.39 27.32 -8.92
CA ASP A 104 11.34 28.21 -7.76
C ASP A 104 10.20 27.83 -6.80
N THR A 105 10.13 26.54 -6.46
CA THR A 105 9.08 25.95 -5.62
C THR A 105 9.69 25.26 -4.40
N GLU A 106 8.92 25.17 -3.31
CA GLU A 106 9.36 24.51 -2.06
C GLU A 106 8.56 23.23 -1.81
N VAL A 107 8.70 22.24 -2.69
CA VAL A 107 8.14 20.91 -2.41
C VAL A 107 9.00 20.25 -1.34
N PRO A 108 8.44 19.84 -0.19
CA PRO A 108 9.22 19.20 0.86
C PRO A 108 9.83 17.89 0.35
N ILE A 109 11.11 17.69 0.65
CA ILE A 109 11.82 16.44 0.43
C ILE A 109 11.58 15.49 1.61
N SER A 110 11.97 14.22 1.48
CA SER A 110 11.77 13.27 2.59
C SER A 110 12.60 13.68 3.82
N THR A 111 12.05 13.50 5.03
CA THR A 111 12.76 13.77 6.30
C THR A 111 14.09 13.01 6.39
N HIS A 112 14.18 11.84 5.75
CA HIS A 112 15.43 11.09 5.64
C HIS A 112 16.47 11.86 4.81
N ALA A 113 16.09 12.35 3.62
CA ALA A 113 16.96 13.15 2.75
C ALA A 113 17.40 14.48 3.40
N GLU A 114 16.50 15.16 4.12
CA GLU A 114 16.84 16.39 4.86
C GLU A 114 17.95 16.15 5.88
N ASN A 115 17.81 15.09 6.69
CA ASN A 115 18.79 14.72 7.70
C ASN A 115 20.12 14.27 7.08
N SER A 116 20.07 13.59 5.94
CA SER A 116 21.24 13.15 5.17
C SER A 116 22.03 14.34 4.61
N ILE A 117 21.35 15.34 4.05
CA ILE A 117 21.97 16.59 3.55
C ILE A 117 22.59 17.38 4.69
N ALA A 118 21.87 17.54 5.81
CA ALA A 118 22.38 18.25 6.99
C ALA A 118 23.68 17.63 7.49
N ARG A 119 23.72 16.30 7.65
CA ARG A 119 24.93 15.56 8.08
C ARG A 119 26.09 15.68 7.10
N PHE A 120 25.82 15.77 5.80
CA PHE A 120 26.87 15.95 4.79
C PHE A 120 27.47 17.36 4.84
N LEU A 121 26.63 18.39 5.01
CA LEU A 121 27.07 19.77 5.13
C LEU A 121 27.84 20.03 6.43
N GLU A 122 27.48 19.36 7.53
CA GLU A 122 28.21 19.43 8.81
C GLU A 122 29.59 18.75 8.78
N LYS A 123 29.84 17.87 7.81
CA LYS A 123 31.12 17.14 7.64
C LYS A 123 32.14 17.85 6.73
N LYS A 124 31.79 19.00 6.14
CA LYS A 124 32.67 19.83 5.29
C LYS A 124 33.14 21.07 6.04
#